data_AF-A0A1H0U737-F1
#
_entry.id   AF-A0A1H0U737-F1
#
_cell.length_a   1.000
_cell.length_b   1.000
_cell.length_c   1.000
_cell.angle_alpha   90.00
_cell.angle_beta   90.00
_cell.angle_gamma   90.00
#
_symmetry.space_group_name_H-M   'P 1'
#
loop_
_entity.id
_entity.type
_entity.pdbx_description
1 polymer ?
#
loop_
_entity_poly.entity_id
_entity_poly.type
_entity_poly.pdbx_seq_one_letter_code
_entity_poly.pdbx_strand_id
1 'polypeptide(L)'
;MHEYASICVEQVKAMRGQLCNWKSTCWPNQHGISTYCQEVGFDHPVALIEDGKLCYCCCACFGQDTPIEVSPNNFVPVRDIAQNDLVLSGFQKEGGIEWQQRDIALSSGFNAQIGFDIMYYVHYLLDTDSQGVFVTRDHLFLLPSGKVKPVQYLTPRDRLARPHGAPVEVVLVVLAKYQGGVHHLAFGGFDNTTLDGHLLSAHGVVSADFAVQLAFSCNQLNPALLESSAEEPLQVGTREYLARYDSPERRAFLGDSRQWPPGLVPQ
;
A
#
# COMPACT_ATOMS: atom_id res chain seq x y z
N MET A 1 -3.24 -18.72 14.70
CA MET A 1 -3.15 -17.31 14.26
C MET A 1 -2.17 -17.31 13.11
N HIS A 2 -2.61 -16.90 11.92
CA HIS A 2 -1.79 -16.91 10.72
C HIS A 2 -1.19 -15.53 10.48
N GLU A 3 0.09 -15.50 10.12
CA GLU A 3 0.81 -14.28 9.75
C GLU A 3 0.63 -13.98 8.26
N TYR A 4 0.57 -12.70 7.92
CA TYR A 4 0.58 -12.27 6.52
C TYR A 4 2.02 -12.27 6.00
N ALA A 5 2.26 -12.91 4.86
CA ALA A 5 3.55 -12.92 4.19
C ALA A 5 3.51 -12.01 2.96
N SER A 6 4.54 -11.19 2.73
CA SER A 6 4.67 -10.43 1.49
C SER A 6 4.84 -11.38 0.29
N ILE A 7 4.11 -11.15 -0.81
CA ILE A 7 4.28 -11.95 -2.04
C ILE A 7 5.69 -11.76 -2.62
N CYS A 8 6.26 -10.56 -2.46
CA CYS A 8 7.61 -10.27 -2.92
C CYS A 8 8.65 -11.15 -2.22
N VAL A 9 8.48 -11.40 -0.92
CA VAL A 9 9.34 -12.32 -0.15
C VAL A 9 9.29 -13.74 -0.72
N GLU A 10 8.11 -14.22 -1.10
CA GLU A 10 7.95 -15.53 -1.73
C GLU A 10 8.62 -15.61 -3.11
N GLN A 11 8.57 -14.53 -3.91
CA GLN A 11 9.32 -14.45 -5.16
C GLN A 11 10.84 -14.50 -4.93
N VAL A 12 11.35 -13.76 -3.95
CA VAL A 12 12.78 -13.78 -3.59
C VAL A 12 13.22 -15.18 -3.16
N LYS A 13 12.41 -15.86 -2.34
CA LYS A 13 12.64 -17.26 -1.94
C LYS A 13 12.64 -18.20 -3.13
N ALA A 14 11.69 -18.06 -4.05
CA ALA A 14 11.61 -18.89 -5.27
C ALA A 14 12.85 -18.74 -6.16
N MET A 15 13.46 -17.56 -6.18
CA MET A 15 14.72 -17.27 -6.87
C MET A 15 15.97 -17.70 -6.09
N ARG A 16 15.81 -18.29 -4.89
CA ARG A 16 16.91 -18.58 -3.94
C ARG A 16 17.73 -17.34 -3.56
N GLY A 17 17.09 -16.17 -3.58
CA GLY A 17 17.67 -14.91 -3.17
C GLY A 17 17.55 -14.67 -1.67
N GLN A 18 18.08 -13.55 -1.23
CA GLN A 18 17.91 -13.01 0.13
C GLN A 18 17.38 -11.59 0.05
N LEU A 19 16.62 -11.17 1.04
CA LEU A 19 16.14 -9.79 1.15
C LEU A 19 17.27 -8.88 1.61
N CYS A 20 17.36 -7.68 1.05
CA CYS A 20 18.26 -6.67 1.58
C CYS A 20 17.76 -6.17 2.95
N ASN A 21 18.65 -5.56 3.74
CA ASN A 21 18.22 -4.77 4.88
C ASN A 21 17.42 -3.54 4.40
N TRP A 22 16.20 -3.38 4.91
CA TRP A 22 15.33 -2.33 4.42
C TRP A 22 15.87 -0.93 4.78
N LYS A 23 16.55 -0.79 5.93
CA LYS A 23 17.01 0.49 6.47
C LYS A 23 18.36 0.92 5.91
N SER A 24 19.32 0.01 5.82
CA SER A 24 20.68 0.34 5.34
C SER A 24 20.82 0.23 3.83
N THR A 25 19.94 -0.51 3.14
CA THR A 25 20.10 -0.80 1.71
C THR A 25 18.89 -0.38 0.89
N CYS A 26 17.67 -0.84 1.22
CA CYS A 26 16.51 -0.49 0.38
C CYS A 26 16.17 1.00 0.46
N TRP A 27 16.07 1.56 1.67
CA TRP A 27 15.70 2.96 1.89
C TRP A 27 16.66 3.96 1.21
N PRO A 28 18.00 3.86 1.35
CA PRO A 28 18.89 4.83 0.72
C PRO A 28 18.93 4.75 -0.80
N ASN A 29 18.53 3.62 -1.40
CA ASN A 29 18.60 3.39 -2.84
C ASN A 29 17.27 3.65 -3.58
N GLN A 30 16.25 4.21 -2.93
CA GLN A 30 14.89 4.30 -3.51
C GLN A 30 14.80 5.09 -4.82
N HIS A 31 15.57 6.14 -4.97
CA HIS A 31 15.60 6.89 -6.23
C HIS A 31 16.14 6.04 -7.39
N GLY A 32 17.22 5.29 -7.13
CA GLY A 32 17.79 4.35 -8.10
C GLY A 32 16.86 3.18 -8.41
N ILE A 33 16.20 2.63 -7.40
CA ILE A 33 15.16 1.59 -7.55
C ILE A 33 14.02 2.11 -8.43
N SER A 34 13.52 3.32 -8.18
CA SER A 34 12.43 3.91 -8.95
C SER A 34 12.81 4.10 -10.42
N THR A 35 14.03 4.59 -10.67
CA THR A 35 14.59 4.76 -12.03
C THR A 35 14.69 3.41 -12.75
N TYR A 36 15.23 2.39 -12.08
CA TYR A 36 15.32 1.04 -12.61
C TYR A 36 13.95 0.48 -12.99
N CYS A 37 12.97 0.56 -12.07
CA CYS A 37 11.63 0.05 -12.32
C CYS A 37 10.90 0.77 -13.47
N GLN A 38 11.19 2.06 -13.69
CA GLN A 38 10.66 2.80 -14.83
C GLN A 38 11.18 2.23 -16.18
N GLU A 39 12.43 1.76 -16.21
CA GLU A 39 13.06 1.23 -17.43
C GLU A 39 12.71 -0.24 -17.70
N VAL A 40 12.71 -1.07 -16.65
CA VAL A 40 12.56 -2.53 -16.80
C VAL A 40 11.15 -3.05 -16.50
N GLY A 41 10.27 -2.21 -15.97
CA GLY A 41 8.94 -2.60 -15.50
C GLY A 41 8.91 -3.00 -14.03
N PHE A 42 7.70 -3.30 -13.54
CA PHE A 42 7.38 -3.34 -12.12
C PHE A 42 6.59 -4.63 -11.78
N ASP A 43 7.30 -5.77 -11.67
CA ASP A 43 6.76 -7.03 -11.13
C ASP A 43 7.82 -7.89 -10.41
N HIS A 44 9.04 -7.38 -10.25
CA HIS A 44 10.13 -8.19 -9.72
C HIS A 44 10.83 -7.48 -8.55
N PRO A 45 11.25 -8.24 -7.54
CA PRO A 45 12.16 -7.72 -6.52
C PRO A 45 13.39 -7.11 -7.19
N VAL A 46 13.80 -5.92 -6.76
CA VAL A 46 14.93 -5.20 -7.38
C VAL A 46 16.22 -5.70 -6.77
N ALA A 47 17.10 -6.24 -7.62
CA ALA A 47 18.41 -6.73 -7.25
C ALA A 47 19.35 -5.59 -6.86
N LEU A 48 19.98 -5.70 -5.69
CA LEU A 48 21.03 -4.79 -5.20
C LEU A 48 22.20 -5.61 -4.63
N ILE A 49 23.28 -4.91 -4.28
CA ILE A 49 24.44 -5.49 -3.59
C ILE A 49 24.51 -4.93 -2.17
N GLU A 50 24.49 -5.82 -1.18
CA GLU A 50 24.69 -5.52 0.24
C GLU A 50 25.88 -6.34 0.75
N ASP A 51 26.90 -5.69 1.29
CA ASP A 51 28.12 -6.33 1.81
C ASP A 51 28.77 -7.31 0.81
N GLY A 52 28.78 -6.94 -0.48
CA GLY A 52 29.33 -7.75 -1.57
C GLY A 52 28.47 -8.95 -1.99
N LYS A 53 27.25 -9.08 -1.48
CA LYS A 53 26.31 -10.15 -1.81
C LYS A 53 25.08 -9.59 -2.51
N LEU A 54 24.55 -10.37 -3.47
CA LEU A 54 23.28 -10.10 -4.10
C LEU A 54 22.14 -10.18 -3.06
N CYS A 55 21.29 -9.17 -3.04
CA CYS A 55 20.08 -9.12 -2.23
C CYS A 55 18.96 -8.45 -3.03
N TYR A 56 17.73 -8.50 -2.54
CA TYR A 56 16.57 -7.96 -3.24
C TYR A 56 15.75 -7.02 -2.35
N CYS A 57 15.34 -5.89 -2.94
CA CYS A 57 14.40 -4.95 -2.34
C CYS A 57 13.02 -5.09 -2.96
N CYS A 58 12.04 -5.07 -2.09
CA CYS A 58 10.63 -5.04 -2.42
C CYS A 58 10.11 -3.61 -2.17
N CYS A 59 9.17 -3.14 -2.97
CA CYS A 59 8.59 -1.82 -2.79
C CYS A 59 7.07 -1.89 -2.86
N ALA A 60 6.44 -0.94 -2.18
CA ALA A 60 5.02 -0.72 -2.27
C ALA A 60 4.71 0.75 -2.58
N CYS A 61 3.73 1.00 -3.43
CA CYS A 61 3.42 2.31 -3.99
C CYS A 61 1.92 2.50 -4.13
N PHE A 62 1.52 3.77 -4.15
CA PHE A 62 0.22 4.25 -4.60
C PHE A 62 0.22 4.43 -6.13
N GLY A 63 -0.96 4.34 -6.75
CA GLY A 63 -1.18 4.89 -8.09
C GLY A 63 -1.05 6.42 -8.06
N GLN A 64 -0.47 7.00 -9.11
CA GLN A 64 -0.04 8.42 -9.16
C GLN A 64 -1.11 9.47 -8.82
N ASP A 65 -2.38 9.17 -9.07
CA ASP A 65 -3.51 10.10 -8.85
C ASP A 65 -4.16 9.91 -7.48
N THR A 66 -3.60 9.07 -6.61
CA THR A 66 -4.12 8.84 -5.26
C THR A 66 -4.12 10.14 -4.46
N PRO A 67 -5.29 10.64 -4.01
CA PRO A 67 -5.34 11.85 -3.19
C PRO A 67 -4.77 11.60 -1.79
N ILE A 68 -3.87 12.44 -1.31
CA ILE A 68 -3.28 12.40 0.03
C ILE A 68 -3.70 13.65 0.79
N GLU A 69 -4.17 13.50 2.03
CA GLU A 69 -4.62 14.62 2.84
C GLU A 69 -3.42 15.42 3.40
N VAL A 70 -3.23 16.65 2.92
CA VAL A 70 -2.10 17.52 3.31
C VAL A 70 -2.45 18.49 4.43
N SER A 71 -3.75 18.80 4.55
CA SER A 71 -4.37 19.52 5.67
C SER A 71 -5.84 19.07 5.78
N PRO A 72 -6.55 19.32 6.88
CA PRO A 72 -7.90 18.76 7.07
C PRO A 72 -8.83 18.98 5.88
N ASN A 73 -9.31 17.89 5.28
CA ASN A 73 -10.15 17.85 4.07
C ASN A 73 -9.54 18.49 2.80
N ASN A 74 -8.23 18.73 2.77
CA ASN A 74 -7.52 19.21 1.59
C ASN A 74 -6.61 18.10 1.07
N PHE A 75 -6.80 17.72 -0.19
CA PHE A 75 -6.13 16.59 -0.78
C PHE A 75 -5.29 17.02 -1.98
N VAL A 76 -4.10 16.44 -2.09
CA VAL A 76 -3.18 16.62 -3.22
C VAL A 76 -2.85 15.24 -3.80
N PRO A 77 -2.80 15.07 -5.13
CA PRO A 77 -2.36 13.81 -5.73
C PRO A 77 -0.95 13.44 -5.24
N VAL A 78 -0.72 12.17 -4.93
CA VAL A 78 0.58 11.68 -4.42
C VAL A 78 1.76 12.07 -5.31
N ARG A 79 1.56 12.13 -6.64
CA ARG A 79 2.60 12.52 -7.60
C ARG A 79 3.06 13.98 -7.49
N ASP A 80 2.24 14.83 -6.88
CA ASP A 80 2.48 16.27 -6.76
C ASP A 80 3.08 16.62 -5.39
N ILE A 81 3.33 15.63 -4.53
CA ILE A 81 3.94 15.80 -3.21
C ILE A 81 5.45 15.56 -3.31
N ALA A 82 6.23 16.58 -2.98
CA ALA A 82 7.68 16.56 -2.97
C ALA A 82 8.27 16.34 -1.58
N GLN A 83 9.56 16.04 -1.54
CA GLN A 83 10.32 16.06 -0.29
C GLN A 83 10.28 17.47 0.33
N ASN A 84 10.13 17.52 1.66
CA ASN A 84 9.94 18.71 2.49
C ASN A 84 8.57 19.38 2.37
N ASP A 85 7.62 18.82 1.60
CA ASP A 85 6.24 19.27 1.69
C ASP A 85 5.63 18.85 3.03
N LEU A 86 4.72 19.70 3.54
CA LEU A 86 3.96 19.42 4.76
C LEU A 86 2.73 18.57 4.44
N VAL A 87 2.63 17.40 5.07
CA VAL A 87 1.49 16.47 4.92
C VAL A 87 1.00 16.07 6.32
N LEU A 88 -0.30 15.75 6.45
CA LEU A 88 -0.82 15.25 7.72
C LEU A 88 -0.30 13.84 8.01
N SER A 89 0.35 13.71 9.15
CA SER A 89 0.83 12.46 9.71
C SER A 89 0.02 12.08 10.95
N GLY A 90 -0.39 10.82 11.02
CA GLY A 90 -1.25 10.30 12.08
C GLY A 90 -0.47 9.72 13.26
N PHE A 91 -0.97 9.99 14.46
CA PHE A 91 -0.49 9.44 15.74
C PHE A 91 -1.66 8.77 16.44
N GLN A 92 -1.54 7.49 16.74
CA GLN A 92 -2.59 6.74 17.42
C GLN A 92 -2.73 7.23 18.86
N LYS A 93 -3.97 7.52 19.26
CA LYS A 93 -4.34 7.95 20.62
C LYS A 93 -5.51 7.12 21.12
N GLU A 94 -5.77 7.20 22.42
CA GLU A 94 -6.98 6.61 22.98
C GLU A 94 -8.22 7.21 22.29
N GLY A 95 -9.01 6.35 21.63
CA GLY A 95 -10.23 6.75 20.93
C GLY A 95 -10.06 7.29 19.50
N GLY A 96 -8.86 7.32 18.91
CA GLY A 96 -8.70 7.75 17.52
C GLY A 96 -7.27 8.04 17.06
N ILE A 97 -7.14 8.90 16.05
CA ILE A 97 -5.86 9.34 15.49
C ILE A 97 -5.78 10.85 15.63
N GLU A 98 -4.68 11.33 16.19
CA GLU A 98 -4.31 12.74 16.20
C GLU A 98 -3.46 13.05 14.96
N TRP A 99 -3.82 14.11 14.24
CA TRP A 99 -3.17 14.49 12.99
C TRP A 99 -2.28 15.70 13.19
N GLN A 100 -1.02 15.60 12.77
CA GLN A 100 -0.04 16.69 12.86
C GLN A 100 0.66 16.86 11.51
N GLN A 101 0.96 18.10 11.13
CA GLN A 101 1.75 18.35 9.93
C GLN A 101 3.19 17.89 10.14
N ARG A 102 3.72 17.18 9.15
CA ARG A 102 5.12 16.74 9.11
C ARG A 102 5.68 16.88 7.70
N ASP A 103 6.97 17.15 7.64
CA ASP A 103 7.72 17.16 6.40
C ASP A 103 7.83 15.74 5.83
N ILE A 104 7.65 15.62 4.53
CA ILE A 104 7.97 14.39 3.79
C ILE A 104 9.50 14.27 3.68
N ALA A 105 10.07 13.22 4.27
CA ALA A 105 11.51 12.95 4.22
C ALA A 105 11.93 12.23 2.94
N LEU A 106 11.02 11.47 2.34
CA LEU A 106 11.24 10.75 1.09
C LEU A 106 9.98 10.87 0.21
N SER A 107 10.17 11.31 -1.03
CA SER A 107 9.19 11.22 -2.10
C SER A 107 9.87 10.67 -3.34
N SER A 108 9.35 9.57 -3.89
CA SER A 108 9.88 8.96 -5.10
C SER A 108 8.80 8.18 -5.84
N GLY A 109 9.03 7.98 -7.13
CA GLY A 109 8.06 7.40 -8.04
C GLY A 109 8.36 7.82 -9.47
N PHE A 110 7.45 7.49 -10.38
CA PHE A 110 7.53 7.92 -11.76
C PHE A 110 6.13 8.13 -12.35
N ASN A 111 6.02 9.07 -13.29
CA ASN A 111 4.76 9.45 -13.95
C ASN A 111 4.55 8.78 -15.31
N ALA A 112 5.44 7.86 -15.69
CA ALA A 112 5.35 7.18 -16.98
C ALA A 112 4.02 6.42 -17.06
N GLN A 113 3.30 6.55 -18.18
CA GLN A 113 2.06 5.81 -18.42
C GLN A 113 2.40 4.38 -18.85
N ILE A 114 2.80 3.54 -17.89
CA ILE A 114 3.10 2.12 -18.12
C ILE A 114 1.97 1.25 -17.57
N GLY A 115 1.85 0.05 -18.13
CA GLY A 115 0.90 -0.95 -17.64
C GLY A 115 1.51 -1.73 -16.49
N PHE A 116 0.73 -1.90 -15.42
CA PHE A 116 1.06 -2.72 -14.26
C PHE A 116 0.02 -3.82 -14.11
N ASP A 117 0.44 -5.08 -14.13
CA ASP A 117 -0.47 -6.23 -14.01
C ASP A 117 -0.70 -6.67 -12.56
N ILE A 118 -0.08 -5.96 -11.60
CA ILE A 118 0.01 -6.36 -10.18
C ILE A 118 -0.54 -5.32 -9.20
N MET A 119 -1.36 -4.38 -9.69
CA MET A 119 -1.99 -3.37 -8.85
C MET A 119 -3.29 -3.90 -8.24
N TYR A 120 -3.58 -3.44 -7.04
CA TYR A 120 -4.80 -3.73 -6.31
C TYR A 120 -5.66 -2.47 -6.31
N TYR A 121 -6.90 -2.62 -6.75
CA TYR A 121 -7.93 -1.62 -6.55
C TYR A 121 -8.76 -1.99 -5.33
N VAL A 122 -8.73 -1.12 -4.32
CA VAL A 122 -9.57 -1.23 -3.13
C VAL A 122 -10.73 -0.26 -3.29
N HIS A 123 -11.96 -0.78 -3.29
CA HIS A 123 -13.18 0.02 -3.38
C HIS A 123 -13.92 0.01 -2.04
N TYR A 124 -14.38 1.17 -1.61
CA TYR A 124 -15.15 1.38 -0.39
C TYR A 124 -16.14 2.53 -0.58
N LEU A 125 -17.09 2.68 0.36
CA LEU A 125 -18.08 3.76 0.32
C LEU A 125 -17.80 4.76 1.44
N LEU A 126 -17.34 5.96 1.10
CA LEU A 126 -17.29 7.06 2.08
C LEU A 126 -18.66 7.72 2.13
N ASP A 127 -19.37 7.45 3.23
CA ASP A 127 -20.75 7.86 3.47
C ASP A 127 -21.69 7.25 2.39
N THR A 128 -21.88 7.92 1.25
CA THR A 128 -22.62 7.39 0.09
C THR A 128 -21.83 7.40 -1.21
N ASP A 129 -20.62 7.96 -1.19
CA ASP A 129 -19.83 8.14 -2.40
C ASP A 129 -18.89 6.95 -2.61
N SER A 130 -18.87 6.46 -3.84
CA SER A 130 -17.94 5.42 -4.27
C SER A 130 -16.53 5.99 -4.33
N GLN A 131 -15.61 5.36 -3.60
CA GLN A 131 -14.22 5.77 -3.52
C GLN A 131 -13.31 4.56 -3.71
N GLY A 132 -12.08 4.83 -4.13
CA GLY A 132 -11.11 3.76 -4.18
C GLY A 132 -9.68 4.23 -4.38
N VAL A 133 -8.77 3.31 -4.16
CA VAL A 133 -7.34 3.58 -4.22
C VAL A 133 -6.63 2.45 -4.94
N PHE A 134 -5.67 2.85 -5.78
CA PHE A 134 -4.74 1.93 -6.43
C PHE A 134 -3.49 1.82 -5.60
N VAL A 135 -3.11 0.59 -5.28
CA VAL A 135 -1.90 0.30 -4.52
C VAL A 135 -1.25 -1.00 -5.00
N THR A 136 0.04 -1.16 -4.75
CA THR A 136 0.76 -2.42 -5.02
C THR A 136 0.52 -3.47 -3.91
N ARG A 137 0.88 -4.73 -4.18
CA ARG A 137 0.73 -5.92 -3.29
C ARG A 137 0.94 -5.72 -1.79
N ASP A 138 2.04 -5.09 -1.42
CA ASP A 138 2.50 -5.03 -0.01
C ASP A 138 2.04 -3.75 0.71
N HIS A 139 1.12 -3.00 0.10
CA HIS A 139 0.58 -1.78 0.68
C HIS A 139 -0.22 -2.06 1.95
N LEU A 140 -0.01 -1.26 2.98
CA LEU A 140 -0.54 -1.49 4.33
C LEU A 140 -1.63 -0.47 4.66
N PHE A 141 -2.84 -0.96 4.96
CA PHE A 141 -3.95 -0.16 5.48
C PHE A 141 -4.10 -0.34 6.98
N LEU A 142 -4.44 0.74 7.69
CA LEU A 142 -4.74 0.68 9.11
C LEU A 142 -6.19 0.20 9.33
N LEU A 143 -6.36 -0.72 10.27
CA LEU A 143 -7.66 -1.20 10.74
C LEU A 143 -8.04 -0.54 12.08
N PRO A 144 -9.33 -0.59 12.49
CA PRO A 144 -9.80 -0.04 13.77
C PRO A 144 -9.12 -0.62 15.02
N SER A 145 -8.45 -1.76 14.89
CA SER A 145 -7.62 -2.36 15.94
C SER A 145 -6.35 -1.56 16.24
N GLY A 146 -6.00 -0.57 15.41
CA GLY A 146 -4.73 0.16 15.47
C GLY A 146 -3.57 -0.55 14.78
N LYS A 147 -3.86 -1.67 14.11
CA LYS A 147 -2.88 -2.51 13.40
C LYS A 147 -3.04 -2.40 11.90
N VAL A 148 -1.98 -2.70 11.17
CA VAL A 148 -1.98 -2.65 9.72
C VAL A 148 -2.23 -4.01 9.09
N LYS A 149 -2.94 -4.02 7.97
CA LYS A 149 -3.22 -5.20 7.15
C LYS A 149 -2.79 -4.93 5.70
N PRO A 150 -2.02 -5.84 5.09
CA PRO A 150 -1.63 -5.75 3.68
C PRO A 150 -2.82 -5.95 2.72
N VAL A 151 -2.83 -5.17 1.65
CA VAL A 151 -3.92 -5.14 0.64
C VAL A 151 -4.17 -6.49 -0.01
N GLN A 152 -3.11 -7.27 -0.28
CA GLN A 152 -3.21 -8.58 -0.90
C GLN A 152 -4.02 -9.61 -0.06
N TYR A 153 -4.35 -9.28 1.19
CA TYR A 153 -5.19 -10.11 2.06
C TYR A 153 -6.45 -9.39 2.57
N LEU A 154 -6.74 -8.18 2.07
CA LEU A 154 -7.98 -7.48 2.39
C LEU A 154 -9.19 -8.20 1.78
N THR A 155 -10.29 -8.14 2.51
CA THR A 155 -11.56 -8.80 2.20
C THR A 155 -12.69 -7.78 2.31
N PRO A 156 -13.85 -8.02 1.67
CA PRO A 156 -15.02 -7.17 1.85
C PRO A 156 -15.56 -7.09 3.29
N ARG A 157 -15.07 -7.92 4.22
CA ARG A 157 -15.46 -7.88 5.64
C ARG A 157 -14.56 -6.99 6.48
N ASP A 158 -13.43 -6.56 5.91
CA ASP A 158 -12.52 -5.67 6.61
C ASP A 158 -13.09 -4.26 6.63
N ARG A 159 -12.83 -3.56 7.75
CA ARG A 159 -13.13 -2.14 7.88
C ARG A 159 -11.82 -1.37 7.94
N LEU A 160 -11.65 -0.38 7.09
CA LEU A 160 -10.48 0.48 7.07
C LEU A 160 -10.69 1.65 8.03
N ALA A 161 -9.65 2.00 8.79
CA ALA A 161 -9.67 3.20 9.61
C ALA A 161 -9.81 4.43 8.70
N ARG A 162 -10.64 5.38 9.13
CA ARG A 162 -10.77 6.70 8.49
C ARG A 162 -9.95 7.72 9.27
N PRO A 163 -9.42 8.77 8.61
CA PRO A 163 -8.73 9.84 9.32
C PRO A 163 -9.65 10.57 10.29
N HIS A 164 -10.91 10.71 9.89
CA HIS A 164 -11.98 11.32 10.66
C HIS A 164 -13.23 10.46 10.55
N GLY A 165 -13.93 10.26 11.66
CA GLY A 165 -15.21 9.56 11.72
C GLY A 165 -15.10 8.03 11.88
N ALA A 166 -16.21 7.34 11.60
CA ALA A 166 -16.31 5.90 11.78
C ALA A 166 -15.52 5.14 10.71
N PRO A 167 -14.99 3.93 11.00
CA PRO A 167 -14.34 3.10 9.99
C PRO A 167 -15.24 2.77 8.80
N VAL A 168 -14.66 2.61 7.62
CA VAL A 168 -15.38 2.30 6.37
C VAL A 168 -15.22 0.84 5.98
N GLU A 169 -16.29 0.20 5.51
CA GLU A 169 -16.24 -1.18 5.01
C GLU A 169 -15.68 -1.24 3.58
N VAL A 170 -14.82 -2.22 3.34
CA VAL A 170 -14.35 -2.54 1.99
C VAL A 170 -15.50 -3.18 1.21
N VAL A 171 -15.85 -2.62 0.05
CA VAL A 171 -16.85 -3.22 -0.84
C VAL A 171 -16.25 -4.38 -1.62
N LEU A 172 -15.07 -4.15 -2.21
CA LEU A 172 -14.34 -5.15 -2.98
C LEU A 172 -12.85 -4.81 -3.04
N VAL A 173 -12.05 -5.85 -3.28
CA VAL A 173 -10.65 -5.72 -3.67
C VAL A 173 -10.42 -6.50 -4.95
N VAL A 174 -9.78 -5.90 -5.93
CA VAL A 174 -9.51 -6.51 -7.23
C VAL A 174 -8.03 -6.39 -7.53
N LEU A 175 -7.37 -7.53 -7.80
CA LEU A 175 -6.11 -7.55 -8.52
C LEU A 175 -6.40 -7.17 -9.97
N ALA A 176 -5.81 -6.09 -10.45
CA ALA A 176 -6.15 -5.50 -11.72
C ALA A 176 -4.93 -5.02 -12.51
N LYS A 177 -5.15 -4.82 -13.81
CA LYS A 177 -4.24 -4.04 -14.64
C LYS A 177 -4.46 -2.56 -14.38
N TYR A 178 -3.38 -1.82 -14.21
CA TYR A 178 -3.40 -0.37 -14.03
C TYR A 178 -2.49 0.30 -15.06
N GLN A 179 -2.99 1.33 -15.73
CA GLN A 179 -2.23 2.20 -16.62
C GLN A 179 -2.00 3.53 -15.92
N GLY A 180 -0.74 3.86 -15.63
CA GLY A 180 -0.40 5.10 -14.96
C GLY A 180 1.03 5.10 -14.46
N GLY A 181 1.36 6.03 -13.57
CA GLY A 181 2.57 6.04 -12.77
C GLY A 181 2.32 5.57 -11.33
N VAL A 182 3.38 5.33 -10.57
CA VAL A 182 3.29 4.94 -9.16
C VAL A 182 4.25 5.77 -8.31
N HIS A 183 3.83 6.06 -7.08
CA HIS A 183 4.55 6.92 -6.15
C HIS A 183 4.47 6.41 -4.72
N HIS A 184 5.49 6.72 -3.94
CA HIS A 184 5.54 6.41 -2.52
C HIS A 184 6.17 7.56 -1.74
N LEU A 185 5.69 7.73 -0.51
CA LEU A 185 6.07 8.82 0.38
C LEU A 185 6.37 8.26 1.77
N ALA A 186 7.32 8.87 2.48
CA ALA A 186 7.55 8.58 3.89
C ALA A 186 7.94 9.83 4.68
N PHE A 187 7.51 9.87 5.94
CA PHE A 187 7.79 10.97 6.88
C PHE A 187 9.19 10.88 7.52
N GLY A 188 9.90 9.76 7.33
CA GLY A 188 11.23 9.56 7.88
C GLY A 188 11.61 8.10 8.03
N GLY A 189 12.69 7.85 8.76
CA GLY A 189 13.08 6.50 9.15
C GLY A 189 12.13 5.93 10.19
N PHE A 190 11.79 4.66 10.03
CA PHE A 190 10.92 3.90 10.94
C PHE A 190 11.76 3.06 11.93
N ASP A 191 11.37 3.03 13.20
CA ASP A 191 12.10 2.29 14.23
C ASP A 191 11.51 0.91 14.55
N ASN A 192 10.40 0.56 13.87
CA ASN A 192 9.69 -0.71 14.01
C ASN A 192 9.00 -0.91 15.37
N THR A 193 8.76 0.17 16.13
CA THR A 193 8.14 0.10 17.45
C THR A 193 6.69 0.56 17.46
N THR A 194 6.36 1.64 16.74
CA THR A 194 5.03 2.25 16.67
C THR A 194 4.77 2.83 15.28
N LEU A 195 3.50 2.84 14.86
CA LEU A 195 3.08 3.47 13.61
C LEU A 195 2.95 5.01 13.72
N ASP A 196 3.10 5.57 14.92
CA ASP A 196 2.97 6.99 15.18
C ASP A 196 3.95 7.82 14.34
N GLY A 197 3.43 8.81 13.63
CA GLY A 197 4.22 9.63 12.70
C GLY A 197 4.48 8.96 11.35
N HIS A 198 3.94 7.76 11.12
CA HIS A 198 4.07 6.97 9.89
C HIS A 198 2.72 6.57 9.29
N LEU A 199 1.64 7.24 9.69
CA LEU A 199 0.30 7.06 9.13
C LEU A 199 -0.06 8.27 8.27
N LEU A 200 -0.75 8.05 7.16
CA LEU A 200 -1.27 9.10 6.30
C LEU A 200 -2.69 8.77 5.83
N SER A 201 -3.44 9.81 5.46
CA SER A 201 -4.77 9.68 4.87
C SER A 201 -4.64 9.63 3.34
N ALA A 202 -4.94 8.47 2.77
CA ALA A 202 -4.96 8.22 1.33
C ALA A 202 -6.42 8.03 0.90
N HIS A 203 -6.96 9.03 0.20
CA HIS A 203 -8.31 9.07 -0.32
C HIS A 203 -9.38 8.77 0.75
N GLY A 204 -9.19 9.31 1.95
CA GLY A 204 -10.12 9.18 3.08
C GLY A 204 -10.03 7.85 3.85
N VAL A 205 -9.04 7.00 3.57
CA VAL A 205 -8.68 5.85 4.42
C VAL A 205 -7.24 5.97 4.90
N VAL A 206 -6.94 5.38 6.06
CA VAL A 206 -5.61 5.50 6.66
C VAL A 206 -4.69 4.38 6.16
N SER A 207 -3.52 4.75 5.67
CA SER A 207 -2.45 3.84 5.26
C SER A 207 -1.17 4.13 6.04
N ALA A 208 -0.31 3.13 6.14
CA ALA A 208 1.05 3.35 6.59
C ALA A 208 1.89 3.99 5.46
N ASP A 209 2.88 4.79 5.83
CA ASP A 209 3.83 5.37 4.89
C ASP A 209 4.80 4.32 4.33
N PHE A 210 5.65 4.74 3.42
CA PHE A 210 6.55 3.85 2.72
C PHE A 210 7.62 3.18 3.62
N ALA A 211 8.02 3.80 4.72
CA ALA A 211 9.04 3.22 5.61
C ALA A 211 8.50 1.95 6.31
N VAL A 212 7.23 2.00 6.75
CA VAL A 212 6.54 0.84 7.33
C VAL A 212 6.32 -0.24 6.28
N GLN A 213 5.90 0.16 5.07
CA GLN A 213 5.68 -0.76 3.97
C GLN A 213 6.97 -1.49 3.55
N LEU A 214 8.11 -0.80 3.53
CA LEU A 214 9.43 -1.42 3.29
C LEU A 214 9.77 -2.45 4.36
N ALA A 215 9.56 -2.13 5.65
CA ALA A 215 9.80 -3.08 6.73
C ALA A 215 8.96 -4.35 6.53
N PHE A 216 7.68 -4.23 6.13
CA PHE A 216 6.82 -5.38 5.84
C PHE A 216 7.30 -6.16 4.61
N SER A 217 7.58 -5.46 3.51
CA SER A 217 7.99 -6.06 2.24
C SER A 217 9.34 -6.81 2.34
N CYS A 218 10.18 -6.42 3.30
CA CYS A 218 11.42 -7.10 3.64
C CYS A 218 11.29 -8.13 4.78
N ASN A 219 10.07 -8.51 5.16
CA ASN A 219 9.75 -9.45 6.24
C ASN A 219 10.41 -9.08 7.59
N GLN A 220 10.46 -7.78 7.88
CA GLN A 220 11.15 -7.19 9.04
C GLN A 220 10.22 -6.30 9.89
N LEU A 221 8.95 -6.14 9.52
CA LEU A 221 7.96 -5.42 10.32
C LEU A 221 7.67 -6.19 11.62
N ASN A 222 7.60 -5.47 12.73
CA ASN A 222 7.23 -6.02 14.03
C ASN A 222 5.82 -6.64 13.96
N PRO A 223 5.66 -7.95 14.23
CA PRO A 223 4.36 -8.62 14.15
C PRO A 223 3.29 -8.04 15.07
N ALA A 224 3.69 -7.33 16.15
CA ALA A 224 2.73 -6.64 17.02
C ALA A 224 1.96 -5.52 16.31
N LEU A 225 2.54 -4.93 15.27
CA LEU A 225 1.94 -3.87 14.45
C LEU A 225 1.06 -4.42 13.32
N LEU A 226 1.21 -5.72 13.00
CA LEU A 226 0.41 -6.40 12.00
C LEU A 226 -0.88 -6.93 12.60
N GLU A 227 -1.97 -6.75 11.84
CA GLU A 227 -3.22 -7.41 12.14
C GLU A 227 -3.03 -8.93 12.10
N SER A 228 -3.79 -9.62 12.93
CA SER A 228 -3.76 -11.08 12.98
C SER A 228 -5.00 -11.68 12.34
N SER A 229 -4.86 -12.83 11.68
CA SER A 229 -6.00 -13.59 11.18
C SER A 229 -6.23 -14.85 12.01
N ALA A 230 -7.49 -15.11 12.35
CA ALA A 230 -7.92 -16.36 12.98
C ALA A 230 -7.85 -17.55 12.00
N GLU A 231 -8.17 -17.30 10.74
CA GLU A 231 -8.10 -18.27 9.63
C GLU A 231 -6.86 -18.03 8.76
N GLU A 232 -6.52 -19.01 7.93
CA GLU A 232 -5.51 -18.84 6.89
C GLU A 232 -5.96 -17.75 5.91
N PRO A 233 -5.15 -16.70 5.69
CA PRO A 233 -5.57 -15.56 4.90
C PRO A 233 -5.57 -15.90 3.41
N LEU A 234 -6.71 -15.68 2.74
CA LEU A 234 -6.82 -15.88 1.30
C LEU A 234 -6.24 -14.67 0.56
N GLN A 235 -5.36 -14.93 -0.41
CA GLN A 235 -4.80 -13.88 -1.25
C GLN A 235 -5.83 -13.41 -2.28
N VAL A 236 -6.00 -12.09 -2.37
CA VAL A 236 -6.82 -11.44 -3.38
C VAL A 236 -6.33 -11.87 -4.77
N GLY A 237 -7.27 -12.35 -5.60
CA GLY A 237 -7.01 -12.82 -6.96
C GLY A 237 -6.89 -14.34 -7.11
N THR A 238 -6.78 -15.10 -6.01
CA THR A 238 -6.81 -16.58 -6.09
C THR A 238 -8.22 -17.10 -6.32
N ARG A 239 -8.35 -18.34 -6.82
CA ARG A 239 -9.66 -18.96 -7.06
C ARG A 239 -10.47 -19.09 -5.77
N GLU A 240 -9.81 -19.41 -4.67
CA GLU A 240 -10.42 -19.55 -3.35
C GLU A 240 -10.95 -18.22 -2.83
N TYR A 241 -10.17 -17.13 -3.00
CA TYR A 241 -10.62 -15.79 -2.64
C TYR A 241 -11.84 -15.38 -3.46
N LEU A 242 -11.76 -15.56 -4.79
CA LEU A 242 -12.84 -15.20 -5.70
C LEU A 242 -14.11 -15.99 -5.40
N ALA A 243 -14.01 -17.29 -5.10
CA ALA A 243 -15.17 -18.11 -4.74
C ALA A 243 -15.78 -17.69 -3.39
N ARG A 244 -14.96 -17.30 -2.40
CA ARG A 244 -15.44 -16.93 -1.06
C ARG A 244 -16.07 -15.55 -1.01
N TYR A 245 -15.55 -14.60 -1.79
CA TYR A 245 -15.92 -13.19 -1.72
C TYR A 245 -16.58 -12.68 -3.02
N ASP A 246 -17.16 -13.58 -3.83
CA ASP A 246 -18.01 -13.19 -4.94
C ASP A 246 -19.29 -12.51 -4.42
N SER A 247 -19.68 -11.40 -5.04
CA SER A 247 -20.85 -10.62 -4.62
C SER A 247 -21.53 -9.94 -5.83
N PRO A 248 -22.83 -9.56 -5.71
CA PRO A 248 -23.51 -8.77 -6.74
C PRO A 248 -22.77 -7.46 -7.07
N GLU A 249 -22.24 -6.77 -6.06
CA GLU A 249 -21.51 -5.50 -6.20
C GLU A 249 -20.21 -5.72 -6.97
N ARG A 250 -19.47 -6.79 -6.65
CA ARG A 250 -18.26 -7.17 -7.39
C ARG A 250 -18.57 -7.46 -8.85
N ARG A 251 -19.58 -8.29 -9.12
CA ARG A 251 -19.97 -8.65 -10.49
C ARG A 251 -20.47 -7.43 -11.27
N ALA A 252 -21.22 -6.54 -10.63
CA ALA A 252 -21.68 -5.29 -11.25
C ALA A 252 -20.50 -4.37 -11.61
N PHE A 253 -19.56 -4.17 -10.68
CA PHE A 253 -18.36 -3.38 -10.93
C PHE A 253 -17.53 -3.97 -12.08
N LEU A 254 -17.23 -5.27 -12.05
CA LEU A 254 -16.43 -5.92 -13.10
C LEU A 254 -17.16 -6.01 -14.44
N GLY A 255 -18.50 -6.03 -14.44
CA GLY A 255 -19.33 -6.11 -15.64
C GLY A 255 -19.58 -4.76 -16.34
N ASP A 256 -19.22 -3.63 -15.71
CA ASP A 256 -19.47 -2.30 -16.24
C ASP A 256 -18.23 -1.42 -16.18
N SER A 257 -17.45 -1.40 -17.27
CA SER A 257 -16.23 -0.60 -17.36
C SER A 257 -16.44 0.91 -17.27
N ARG A 258 -17.68 1.40 -17.39
CA ARG A 258 -17.99 2.83 -17.17
C ARG A 258 -17.89 3.23 -15.70
N GLN A 259 -17.93 2.28 -14.79
CA GLN A 259 -17.76 2.49 -13.34
C GLN A 259 -16.30 2.44 -12.91
N TRP A 260 -15.39 2.12 -13.84
CA TRP A 260 -14.00 1.91 -13.50
C TRP A 260 -13.28 3.24 -13.32
N PRO A 261 -12.45 3.36 -12.27
CA PRO A 261 -11.65 4.55 -12.07
C PRO A 261 -10.62 4.70 -13.20
N PRO A 262 -10.14 5.93 -13.47
CA PRO A 262 -9.07 6.16 -14.43
C PRO A 262 -7.85 5.26 -14.16
N GLY A 263 -7.31 4.70 -15.24
CA GLY A 263 -6.18 3.79 -15.19
C GLY A 263 -6.54 2.32 -15.00
N LEU A 264 -7.75 1.95 -14.55
CA LEU A 264 -8.14 0.54 -14.51
C LEU A 264 -8.27 -0.03 -15.93
N VAL A 265 -7.61 -1.14 -16.22
CA VAL A 265 -7.65 -1.81 -17.52
C VAL A 265 -8.23 -3.22 -17.35
N PRO A 266 -9.03 -3.72 -18.32
CA PRO A 266 -9.53 -5.09 -18.25
C PRO A 266 -8.35 -6.07 -18.26
N GLN A 267 -8.43 -7.11 -17.44
CA GLN A 267 -7.41 -8.18 -17.44
C GLN A 267 -7.56 -9.11 -18.65
#